data_AF-A0A1B9NA02-F1
#
_entry.id   AF-A0A1B9NA02-F1
#
_cell.length_a   1.000
_cell.length_b   1.000
_cell.length_c   1.000
_cell.angle_alpha   90.00
_cell.angle_beta   90.00
_cell.angle_gamma   90.00
#
_symmetry.space_group_name_H-M   'P 1'
#
loop_
_entity.id
_entity.type
_entity.pdbx_description
1 polymer ?
#
loop_
_entity_poly.entity_id
_entity_poly.type
_entity_poly.pdbx_seq_one_letter_code
_entity_poly.pdbx_strand_id
1 'polypeptide(L)'
;MKINERWLTFVLIDSNNSFEEMLTKIELAFKCKLSCKDEKGRYIARAELDNFSIAVIDKIDRLSELLCDEHYTLKITIISDKYFNSKFENYIKEILTNNFIQWEQSVWSPFDVTPLSKR
;
A
#
# COMPACT_ATOMS: atom_id res chain seq x y z
N MET A 1 20.32 -8.40 14.09
CA MET A 1 19.04 -8.99 13.64
C MET A 1 18.67 -8.30 12.34
N LYS A 2 18.62 -9.00 11.20
CA LYS A 2 18.08 -8.40 9.97
C LYS A 2 16.58 -8.24 10.19
N ILE A 3 16.09 -7.01 10.20
CA ILE A 3 14.64 -6.78 10.11
C ILE A 3 14.28 -7.24 8.70
N ASN A 4 13.56 -8.34 8.58
CA ASN A 4 12.97 -8.70 7.30
C ASN A 4 11.90 -7.63 7.05
N GLU A 5 12.11 -6.79 6.05
CA GLU A 5 11.11 -5.80 5.66
C GLU A 5 9.84 -6.56 5.27
N ARG A 6 8.77 -6.37 6.06
CA ARG A 6 7.44 -6.91 5.78
C ARG A 6 6.52 -5.76 5.41
N TRP A 7 5.61 -6.03 4.48
CA TRP A 7 4.62 -5.06 4.05
C TRP A 7 3.28 -5.72 3.75
N LEU A 8 2.22 -4.95 3.90
CA LEU A 8 0.87 -5.28 3.52
C LEU A 8 0.48 -4.42 2.32
N THR A 9 0.13 -5.06 1.22
CA THR A 9 -0.31 -4.38 -0.01
C THR A 9 -1.81 -4.43 -0.12
N PHE A 10 -2.43 -3.31 -0.45
CA PHE A 10 -3.83 -3.20 -0.85
C PHE A 10 -3.92 -2.75 -2.30
N VAL A 11 -4.84 -3.37 -3.06
CA VAL A 11 -5.22 -2.89 -4.38
C VAL A 11 -6.47 -2.04 -4.25
N LEU A 12 -6.32 -0.75 -4.56
CA LEU A 12 -7.35 0.26 -4.39
C LEU A 12 -8.18 0.38 -5.66
N ILE A 13 -9.50 0.23 -5.53
CA ILE A 13 -10.44 0.33 -6.63
C ILE A 13 -10.84 1.79 -6.77
N ASP A 14 -10.41 2.42 -7.85
CA ASP A 14 -10.93 3.73 -8.22
C ASP A 14 -10.77 3.99 -9.73
N SER A 15 -11.88 3.86 -10.45
CA SER A 15 -11.91 3.99 -11.91
C SER A 15 -11.91 5.44 -12.38
N ASN A 16 -12.41 6.37 -11.57
CA ASN A 16 -12.71 7.73 -12.02
C ASN A 16 -11.84 8.82 -11.37
N ASN A 17 -11.19 8.52 -10.24
CA ASN A 17 -10.36 9.53 -9.57
C ASN A 17 -8.94 9.56 -10.15
N SER A 18 -8.42 10.78 -10.29
CA SER A 18 -7.01 11.08 -10.56
C SER A 18 -6.12 10.62 -9.40
N PHE A 19 -4.80 10.54 -9.67
CA PHE A 19 -3.86 10.19 -8.61
C PHE A 19 -3.89 11.21 -7.46
N GLU A 20 -4.01 12.50 -7.75
CA GLU A 20 -4.09 13.57 -6.74
C GLU A 20 -5.33 13.45 -5.84
N GLU A 21 -6.49 13.13 -6.41
CA GLU A 21 -7.71 12.85 -5.63
C GLU A 21 -7.54 11.61 -4.74
N MET A 22 -6.89 10.57 -5.25
CA MET A 22 -6.55 9.38 -4.45
C MET A 22 -5.61 9.75 -3.29
N LEU A 23 -4.57 10.53 -3.54
CA LEU A 23 -3.64 10.99 -2.50
C LEU A 23 -4.38 11.77 -1.41
N THR A 24 -5.27 12.69 -1.80
CA THR A 24 -6.07 13.49 -0.86
C THR A 24 -6.91 12.61 0.06
N LYS A 25 -7.56 11.57 -0.47
CA LYS A 25 -8.33 10.61 0.34
C LYS A 25 -7.44 9.86 1.34
N ILE A 26 -6.27 9.41 0.90
CA ILE A 26 -5.32 8.68 1.77
C ILE A 26 -4.77 9.61 2.86
N GLU A 27 -4.39 10.84 2.51
CA GLU A 27 -3.92 11.84 3.49
C GLU A 27 -4.96 12.11 4.58
N LEU A 28 -6.22 12.27 4.20
CA LEU A 28 -7.33 12.44 5.14
C LEU A 28 -7.54 11.19 6.02
N ALA A 29 -7.52 10.00 5.41
CA ALA A 29 -7.76 8.75 6.13
C ALA A 29 -6.66 8.44 7.17
N PHE A 30 -5.40 8.64 6.79
CA PHE A 30 -4.24 8.40 7.65
C PHE A 30 -3.82 9.62 8.47
N LYS A 31 -4.48 10.76 8.28
CA LYS A 31 -4.16 12.05 8.93
C LYS A 31 -2.68 12.41 8.79
N CYS A 32 -2.15 12.25 7.59
CA CYS A 32 -0.74 12.44 7.27
C CYS A 32 -0.60 13.29 6.00
N LYS A 33 0.62 13.75 5.71
CA LYS A 33 0.96 14.37 4.42
C LYS A 33 1.85 13.44 3.62
N LEU A 34 1.49 13.20 2.37
CA LEU A 34 2.25 12.37 1.44
C LEU A 34 3.20 13.24 0.61
N SER A 35 4.46 12.80 0.48
CA SER A 35 5.41 13.38 -0.46
C SER A 35 5.44 12.56 -1.74
N CYS A 36 4.97 13.16 -2.84
CA CYS A 36 4.92 12.55 -4.16
C CYS A 36 6.23 12.75 -4.95
N LYS A 37 6.73 11.69 -5.58
CA LYS A 37 7.89 11.72 -6.48
C LYS A 37 7.66 10.85 -7.71
N ASP A 38 8.23 11.25 -8.83
CA ASP A 38 8.38 10.38 -10.01
C ASP A 38 9.54 9.40 -9.77
N GLU A 39 9.24 8.12 -9.83
CA GLU A 39 10.21 7.03 -9.81
C GLU A 39 10.08 6.21 -11.08
N LYS A 40 10.90 6.58 -12.07
CA LYS A 40 11.02 5.90 -13.37
C LYS A 40 9.70 5.87 -14.15
N GLY A 41 9.02 7.01 -14.25
CA GLY A 41 7.77 7.14 -14.98
C GLY A 41 6.54 6.93 -14.13
N ARG A 42 6.69 6.47 -12.88
CA ARG A 42 5.56 6.20 -12.00
C ARG A 42 5.59 7.09 -10.78
N TYR A 43 4.46 7.72 -10.50
CA TYR A 43 4.34 8.51 -9.30
C TYR A 43 4.17 7.60 -8.08
N ILE A 44 4.97 7.87 -7.05
CA ILE A 44 4.89 7.19 -5.77
C ILE A 44 4.89 8.25 -4.67
N ALA A 45 3.84 8.23 -3.85
CA ALA A 45 3.64 9.16 -2.76
C ALA A 45 3.84 8.44 -1.42
N ARG A 46 4.66 9.00 -0.52
CA ARG A 46 5.05 8.33 0.73
C ARG A 46 4.85 9.18 1.97
N ALA A 47 4.55 8.53 3.09
CA ALA A 47 4.57 9.11 4.43
C ALA A 47 5.09 8.10 5.46
N GLU A 48 5.81 8.62 6.45
CA GLU A 48 6.26 7.87 7.63
C GLU A 48 5.29 8.13 8.77
N LEU A 49 4.81 7.07 9.43
CA LEU A 49 4.04 7.13 10.67
C LEU A 49 4.81 6.38 11.77
N ASP A 50 4.37 6.51 13.02
CA ASP A 50 5.11 6.01 14.19
C ASP A 50 5.51 4.52 14.12
N ASN A 51 4.66 3.69 13.52
CA ASN A 51 4.78 2.23 13.58
C ASN A 51 4.87 1.56 12.20
N PHE A 52 4.65 2.31 11.13
CA PHE A 52 4.66 1.85 9.76
C PHE A 52 4.80 3.04 8.82
N SER A 53 5.25 2.79 7.60
CA SER A 53 5.20 3.77 6.51
C SER A 53 4.15 3.37 5.48
N ILE A 54 3.65 4.35 4.75
CA ILE A 54 2.73 4.12 3.64
C ILE A 54 3.33 4.64 2.34
N ALA A 55 3.05 3.92 1.26
CA ALA A 55 3.33 4.34 -0.10
C ALA A 55 2.10 4.10 -0.97
N VAL A 56 1.63 5.15 -1.63
CA VAL A 56 0.60 5.07 -2.67
C VAL A 56 1.30 5.12 -4.02
N ILE A 57 1.07 4.10 -4.84
CA ILE A 57 1.71 3.90 -6.14
C ILE A 57 0.64 4.14 -7.20
N ASP A 58 0.96 5.02 -8.16
CA ASP A 58 0.10 5.33 -9.28
C ASP A 58 -0.06 4.13 -10.21
N LYS A 59 -1.25 3.99 -10.79
CA LYS A 59 -1.55 2.99 -11.81
C LYS A 59 -0.98 3.35 -13.18
N ILE A 60 -0.73 4.64 -13.43
CA ILE A 60 -0.20 5.09 -14.72
C ILE A 60 1.34 5.12 -14.70
N ASP A 61 1.94 4.61 -15.76
CA ASP A 61 3.36 4.74 -16.06
C ASP A 61 3.54 5.67 -17.27
N ARG A 62 4.26 6.79 -17.07
CA ARG A 62 4.46 7.84 -18.08
C ARG A 62 5.54 7.48 -19.09
N LEU A 63 6.34 6.45 -18.84
CA LEU A 63 7.37 6.01 -19.79
C LEU A 63 6.83 4.93 -20.73
N SER A 64 5.84 4.14 -20.32
CA SER A 64 5.28 3.08 -21.15
C SER A 64 3.89 2.64 -20.69
N GLU A 65 2.91 2.71 -21.60
CA GLU A 65 1.56 2.19 -21.36
C GLU A 65 1.54 0.70 -20.99
N LEU A 66 2.50 -0.09 -21.51
CA LEU A 66 2.63 -1.52 -21.17
C LEU A 66 2.98 -1.80 -19.71
N LEU A 67 3.44 -0.79 -18.97
CA LEU A 67 3.77 -0.89 -17.56
C LEU A 67 2.63 -0.38 -16.68
N CYS A 68 1.60 0.25 -17.24
CA CYS A 68 0.45 0.71 -16.46
C CYS A 68 -0.26 -0.47 -15.79
N ASP A 69 -0.68 -0.25 -14.56
CA ASP A 69 -1.56 -1.15 -13.82
C ASP A 69 -3.02 -0.72 -13.99
N GLU A 70 -3.94 -1.64 -13.72
CA GLU A 70 -5.39 -1.34 -13.72
C GLU A 70 -5.80 -0.48 -12.52
N HIS A 71 -5.10 -0.64 -11.39
CA HIS A 71 -5.50 -0.13 -10.09
C HIS A 71 -4.34 0.54 -9.35
N TYR A 72 -4.68 1.45 -8.46
CA TYR A 72 -3.70 2.05 -7.55
C TYR A 72 -3.28 1.03 -6.49
N THR A 73 -2.04 1.15 -6.02
CA THR A 73 -1.53 0.26 -4.96
C THR A 73 -1.21 1.06 -3.70
N LEU A 74 -1.71 0.61 -2.55
CA LEU A 74 -1.30 1.11 -1.24
C LEU A 74 -0.42 0.06 -0.56
N LYS A 75 0.85 0.38 -0.35
CA LYS A 75 1.81 -0.44 0.39
C LYS A 75 1.97 0.11 1.81
N ILE A 76 1.80 -0.75 2.80
CA ILE A 76 2.01 -0.46 4.23
C ILE A 76 3.25 -1.22 4.68
N THR A 77 4.36 -0.55 4.99
CA THR A 77 5.60 -1.21 5.43
C THR A 77 5.71 -1.13 6.94
N ILE A 78 5.75 -2.27 7.63
CA ILE A 78 5.81 -2.30 9.10
C ILE A 78 7.27 -2.25 9.58
N ILE A 79 7.51 -1.53 10.68
CA ILE A 79 8.87 -1.43 11.27
C ILE A 79 9.22 -2.63 12.15
N SER A 80 8.25 -3.51 12.45
CA SER A 80 8.40 -4.63 13.38
C SER A 80 7.37 -5.73 13.13
N ASP A 81 7.81 -7.00 13.16
CA ASP A 81 6.97 -8.20 13.02
C ASP A 81 5.86 -8.31 14.08
N LYS A 82 5.90 -7.52 15.17
CA LYS A 82 4.78 -7.41 16.11
C LYS A 82 3.49 -6.89 15.44
N TYR A 83 3.60 -6.26 14.27
CA TYR A 83 2.48 -5.80 13.44
C TYR A 83 2.14 -6.76 12.30
N PHE A 84 2.89 -7.85 12.12
CA PHE A 84 2.58 -8.87 11.13
C PHE A 84 1.48 -9.81 11.65
N ASN A 85 0.25 -9.33 11.68
CA ASN A 85 -0.90 -10.08 12.16
C ASN A 85 -2.23 -9.49 11.66
N SER A 86 -3.30 -10.28 11.80
CA SER A 86 -4.65 -9.92 11.39
C SER A 86 -5.21 -8.69 12.12
N LYS A 87 -4.79 -8.41 13.36
CA LYS A 87 -5.25 -7.24 14.10
C LYS A 87 -4.77 -5.95 13.44
N PHE A 88 -3.51 -5.91 13.02
CA PHE A 88 -2.98 -4.76 12.29
C PHE A 88 -3.61 -4.64 10.89
N GLU A 89 -3.75 -5.74 10.17
CA GLU A 89 -4.43 -5.75 8.87
C GLU A 89 -5.87 -5.23 8.97
N ASN A 90 -6.64 -5.67 9.96
CA ASN A 90 -8.00 -5.20 10.20
C ASN A 90 -8.03 -3.71 10.57
N TYR A 91 -7.06 -3.23 11.35
CA TYR A 91 -6.93 -1.80 11.65
C TYR A 91 -6.76 -0.96 10.37
N ILE A 92 -5.94 -1.41 9.42
CA ILE A 92 -5.80 -0.71 8.12
C ILE A 92 -7.11 -0.81 7.32
N LYS A 93 -7.74 -2.00 7.26
CA LYS A 93 -9.03 -2.17 6.58
C LYS A 93 -10.12 -1.25 7.14
N GLU A 94 -10.19 -1.08 8.46
CA GLU A 94 -11.11 -0.16 9.12
C GLU A 94 -10.84 1.29 8.73
N ILE A 95 -9.57 1.72 8.67
CA ILE A 95 -9.22 3.05 8.16
C ILE A 95 -9.76 3.25 6.74
N LEU A 96 -9.51 2.31 5.83
CA LEU A 96 -9.95 2.43 4.44
C LEU A 96 -11.48 2.47 4.33
N THR A 97 -12.16 1.53 4.99
CA THR A 97 -13.63 1.43 4.96
C THR A 97 -14.31 2.64 5.58
N ASN A 98 -13.83 3.13 6.74
CA ASN A 98 -14.41 4.29 7.42
C ASN A 98 -14.22 5.60 6.65
N ASN A 99 -13.28 5.64 5.71
CA ASN A 99 -13.02 6.78 4.82
C ASN A 99 -13.52 6.53 3.39
N PHE A 100 -14.38 5.51 3.18
CA PHE A 100 -14.98 5.17 1.88
C PHE A 100 -13.95 4.91 0.76
N ILE A 101 -12.76 4.43 1.12
CA ILE A 101 -11.73 4.02 0.16
C ILE A 101 -11.99 2.56 -0.19
N GLN A 102 -12.35 2.31 -1.45
CA GLN A 102 -12.63 0.96 -1.94
C GLN A 102 -11.32 0.21 -2.24
N TRP A 103 -11.31 -1.08 -1.90
CA TRP A 103 -10.19 -1.99 -2.13
C TRP A 103 -10.75 -3.40 -2.40
N GLU A 104 -10.05 -4.20 -3.20
CA GLU A 104 -10.48 -5.57 -3.57
C GLU A 104 -9.68 -6.66 -2.86
N GLN A 105 -8.38 -6.43 -2.63
CA GLN A 105 -7.48 -7.43 -2.09
C GLN A 105 -6.44 -6.81 -1.14
N SER A 106 -6.04 -7.60 -0.15
CA SER A 106 -4.95 -7.29 0.78
C SER A 106 -4.01 -8.47 0.90
N VAL A 107 -2.71 -8.26 0.68
CA VAL A 107 -1.69 -9.34 0.65
C VAL A 107 -0.47 -8.94 1.47
N TRP A 108 -0.09 -9.79 2.42
CA TRP A 108 1.17 -9.64 3.15
C TRP A 108 2.35 -10.15 2.32
N SER A 109 3.51 -9.51 2.49
CA SER A 109 4.75 -9.88 1.82
C SER A 109 5.98 -9.56 2.70
N PRO A 110 7.07 -10.33 2.61
CA PRO A 110 7.10 -11.66 2.01
C PRO A 110 6.13 -12.60 2.74
N PHE A 111 5.38 -13.39 1.96
CA PHE A 111 4.61 -14.50 2.50
C PHE A 111 5.60 -15.55 2.98
N ASP A 112 5.42 -16.06 4.20
CA ASP A 112 6.21 -17.18 4.68
C ASP A 112 5.88 -18.39 3.80
N VAL A 113 6.72 -18.65 2.80
CA VAL A 113 6.62 -19.88 2.00
C VAL A 113 7.12 -20.99 2.91
N THR A 114 6.23 -21.63 3.67
CA THR A 114 6.58 -22.89 4.33
C THR A 114 7.00 -23.84 3.22
N PRO A 115 8.27 -24.29 3.16
CA PRO A 115 8.65 -25.28 2.17
C PRO A 115 7.74 -26.49 2.38
N LEU A 116 7.04 -26.93 1.33
CA LEU A 116 6.32 -28.20 1.37
C LEU A 116 7.33 -29.24 1.87
N SER A 117 7.14 -29.71 3.10
CA SER A 117 7.95 -30.78 3.65
C SER A 117 7.80 -31.95 2.68
N LYS A 118 8.93 -32.35 2.09
CA LYS A 118 9.02 -33.54 1.24
C LYS A 118 8.42 -34.69 2.03
N ARG A 119 7.22 -35.12 1.64
CA ARG A 119 6.64 -36.42 2.00
C ARG A 119 6.83 -37.33 0.81
#